data_AF-A0A7C1VCA4-F1
#
_entry.id   AF-A0A7C1VCA4-F1
#
_cell.length_a   1.000
_cell.length_b   1.000
_cell.length_c   1.000
_cell.angle_alpha   90.00
_cell.angle_beta   90.00
_cell.angle_gamma   90.00
#
_symmetry.space_group_name_H-M   'P 1'
#
loop_
_entity.id
_entity.type
_entity.pdbx_description
1 polymer ?
#
loop_
_entity_poly.entity_id
_entity_poly.type
_entity_poly.pdbx_seq_one_letter_code
_entity_poly.pdbx_strand_id
1 'polypeptide(L)'
;MAGKKPYLIINIILAGMIGLVLIYSGLFSADKDNHPVPSYFEKITGQPSPSSGMSRAFSEIIRGNFETARNYNDDSLLIFAFFLIQGMQRISVSILLVKSGIKKKHLLFADVFLTVVSFILCFLGQIRAMLQLLSG
;
A
#
# COMPACT_ATOMS: atom_id res chain seq x y z
N MET A 1 3.35 -27.68 -16.36
CA MET A 1 3.00 -27.16 -15.01
C MET A 1 3.99 -26.14 -14.44
N ALA A 2 5.16 -25.89 -15.07
CA ALA A 2 6.27 -25.11 -14.50
C ALA A 2 5.96 -23.65 -14.10
N GLY A 3 5.14 -22.91 -14.86
CA GLY A 3 4.91 -21.47 -14.57
C GLY A 3 3.97 -21.11 -13.41
N LYS A 4 3.29 -22.08 -12.75
CA LYS A 4 2.39 -21.77 -11.62
C LYS A 4 3.17 -21.53 -10.31
N LYS A 5 4.22 -22.32 -10.07
CA LYS A 5 4.97 -22.30 -8.80
C LYS A 5 5.69 -20.97 -8.55
N PRO A 6 6.39 -20.36 -9.53
CA PRO A 6 7.06 -19.07 -9.30
C PRO A 6 6.06 -17.96 -8.96
N TYR A 7 4.93 -17.91 -9.67
CA TYR A 7 3.92 -16.87 -9.45
C TYR A 7 3.26 -16.96 -8.07
N LEU A 8 2.98 -18.19 -7.63
CA LEU A 8 2.43 -18.42 -6.29
C LEU A 8 3.42 -17.96 -5.20
N ILE A 9 4.71 -18.25 -5.37
CA ILE A 9 5.76 -17.80 -4.44
C ILE A 9 5.81 -16.26 -4.38
N ILE A 10 5.80 -15.60 -5.55
CA ILE A 10 5.76 -14.13 -5.62
C ILE A 10 4.53 -13.59 -4.88
N ASN A 11 3.34 -14.16 -5.12
CA ASN A 11 2.13 -13.71 -4.46
C ASN A 11 2.18 -13.88 -2.93
N ILE A 12 2.75 -14.99 -2.44
CA ILE A 12 2.91 -15.24 -1.01
C ILE A 12 3.87 -14.22 -0.39
N ILE A 13 5.01 -13.96 -1.03
CA ILE A 13 5.98 -12.97 -0.55
C ILE A 13 5.34 -11.58 -0.49
N LEU A 14 4.68 -11.15 -1.56
CA LEU A 14 4.01 -9.85 -1.61
C LEU A 14 2.89 -9.73 -0.58
N ALA A 15 2.05 -10.76 -0.44
CA ALA A 15 1.01 -10.79 0.59
C ALA A 15 1.61 -10.73 2.00
N GLY A 16 2.74 -11.43 2.23
CA GLY A 16 3.48 -11.39 3.48
C GLY A 16 4.03 -9.99 3.79
N MET A 17 4.66 -9.33 2.82
CA MET A 17 5.16 -7.96 2.98
C MET A 17 4.04 -6.98 3.29
N ILE A 18 2.91 -7.07 2.58
CA ILE A 18 1.72 -6.24 2.85
C ILE A 18 1.20 -6.52 4.25
N GLY A 19 1.11 -7.80 4.64
CA GLY A 19 0.72 -8.21 5.98
C GLY A 19 1.62 -7.61 7.06
N LEU A 20 2.94 -7.59 6.86
CA LEU A 20 3.89 -6.97 7.78
C LEU A 20 3.65 -5.46 7.94
N VAL A 21 3.35 -4.74 6.85
CA VAL A 21 3.01 -3.31 6.92
C VAL A 21 1.74 -3.07 7.76
N LEU A 22 0.71 -3.89 7.55
CA LEU A 22 -0.55 -3.77 8.30
C LEU A 22 -0.37 -4.16 9.78
N ILE A 23 0.38 -5.22 10.06
CA ILE A 23 0.70 -5.66 11.43
C ILE A 23 1.50 -4.58 12.15
N TYR A 24 2.54 -4.03 11.51
CA TYR A 24 3.32 -2.92 12.06
C TYR A 24 2.40 -1.74 12.42
N SER A 25 1.50 -1.35 11.51
CA SER A 25 0.56 -0.25 11.74
C SER A 25 -0.40 -0.54 12.91
N GLY A 26 -0.81 -1.80 13.10
CA GLY A 26 -1.62 -2.20 14.25
C GLY A 26 -0.86 -2.16 15.58
N LEU A 27 0.36 -2.71 15.60
CA LEU A 27 1.17 -2.81 16.83
C LEU A 27 1.69 -1.47 17.34
N PHE A 28 2.05 -0.54 16.44
CA PHE A 28 2.57 0.77 16.81
C PHE A 28 1.46 1.83 16.76
N SER A 29 1.18 2.50 17.88
CA SER A 29 0.12 3.51 18.02
C SER A 29 0.63 4.93 17.73
N ALA A 30 -0.18 5.78 17.10
CA ALA A 30 0.14 7.20 16.92
C ALA A 30 0.23 7.97 18.26
N ASP A 31 -0.64 7.62 19.21
CA ASP A 31 -0.78 8.27 20.53
C ASP A 31 0.43 8.19 21.47
N LYS A 32 1.37 7.24 21.25
CA LYS A 32 2.51 7.04 22.15
C LYS A 32 3.76 7.84 21.79
N ASP A 33 3.67 8.78 20.84
CA ASP A 33 4.84 9.48 20.27
C ASP A 33 5.94 8.51 19.78
N ASN A 34 5.52 7.28 19.47
CA ASN A 34 6.38 6.12 19.28
C ASN A 34 6.51 5.77 17.79
N HIS A 35 6.26 6.75 16.91
CA HIS A 35 6.61 6.67 15.49
C HIS A 35 8.00 7.26 15.33
N PRO A 36 9.06 6.44 15.33
CA PRO A 36 10.43 6.90 15.52
C PRO A 36 11.07 7.42 14.23
N VAL A 37 10.27 7.69 13.20
CA VAL A 37 10.75 8.11 11.89
C VAL A 37 10.22 9.51 11.59
N PRO A 38 10.87 10.56 12.13
CA PRO A 38 10.69 11.89 11.59
C PRO A 38 11.04 11.87 10.10
N SER A 39 10.30 12.63 9.30
CA SER A 39 10.59 12.80 7.88
C SER A 39 12.02 13.33 7.72
N TYR A 40 12.91 12.53 7.15
CA TYR A 40 14.30 12.93 6.91
C TYR A 40 14.37 14.11 5.94
N PHE A 41 13.41 14.17 5.01
CA PHE A 41 13.21 15.30 4.10
C PHE A 41 12.87 16.57 4.87
N GLU A 42 11.85 16.52 5.73
CA GLU A 42 11.41 17.66 6.55
C GLU A 42 12.51 18.16 7.50
N LYS A 43 13.35 17.25 8.00
CA LYS A 43 14.51 17.60 8.84
C LYS A 43 15.60 18.38 8.08
N ILE A 44 15.69 18.21 6.76
CA ILE A 44 16.71 18.85 5.91
C ILE A 44 16.14 20.10 5.21
N THR A 45 14.89 20.04 4.73
CA THR A 45 14.29 21.08 3.90
C THR A 45 13.34 22.00 4.66
N GLY A 46 12.91 21.61 5.87
CA GLY A 46 11.89 22.33 6.63
C GLY A 46 10.48 22.26 6.04
N GLN A 47 10.27 21.48 4.97
CA GLN A 47 8.98 21.32 4.30
C GLN A 47 8.42 19.91 4.55
N PRO A 48 7.12 19.77 4.87
CA PRO A 48 6.50 18.47 5.00
C PRO A 48 6.53 17.75 3.65
N SER A 49 7.01 16.49 3.64
CA SER A 49 6.96 15.69 2.41
C SER A 49 5.53 15.21 2.16
N PRO A 50 5.13 14.96 0.91
CA PRO A 50 3.83 14.37 0.60
C PRO A 50 3.57 13.04 1.33
N SER A 51 4.65 12.33 1.71
CA SER A 51 4.62 11.08 2.47
C SER A 51 4.73 11.24 3.99
N SER A 52 4.94 12.46 4.52
CA SER A 52 5.01 12.71 5.96
C SER A 52 3.71 12.24 6.63
N GLY A 53 3.83 11.66 7.83
CA GLY A 53 2.67 11.23 8.62
C GLY A 53 2.01 9.91 8.19
N MET A 54 2.44 9.28 7.08
CA MET A 54 1.81 8.06 6.56
C MET A 54 1.75 6.89 7.57
N SER A 55 2.83 6.61 8.30
CA SER A 55 2.85 5.54 9.30
C SER A 55 1.89 5.82 10.47
N ARG A 56 1.77 7.09 10.89
CA ARG A 56 0.79 7.52 11.91
C ARG A 56 -0.63 7.39 11.39
N ALA A 57 -0.87 7.81 10.15
CA ALA A 57 -2.17 7.70 9.52
C ALA A 57 -2.62 6.23 9.41
N PHE A 58 -1.75 5.32 8.97
CA PHE A 58 -2.08 3.89 8.88
C PHE A 58 -2.40 3.27 10.25
N SER A 59 -1.67 3.70 11.28
CA SER A 59 -1.93 3.29 12.66
C SER A 59 -3.33 3.69 13.14
N GLU A 60 -3.74 4.92 12.85
CA GLU A 60 -5.09 5.43 13.15
C GLU A 60 -6.18 4.75 12.32
N ILE A 61 -5.90 4.45 11.04
CA ILE A 61 -6.83 3.71 10.17
C ILE A 61 -7.14 2.33 10.75
N ILE A 62 -6.13 1.58 11.20
CA ILE A 62 -6.32 0.27 11.83
C ILE A 62 -7.17 0.38 13.12
N ARG A 63 -7.08 1.51 13.83
CA ARG A 63 -7.85 1.80 15.06
C ARG A 63 -9.26 2.33 14.78
N GLY A 64 -9.61 2.58 13.52
CA GLY A 64 -10.91 3.14 13.11
C GLY A 64 -10.99 4.67 13.19
N ASN A 65 -9.89 5.36 13.49
CA ASN A 65 -9.82 6.81 13.65
C ASN A 65 -9.54 7.49 12.30
N PHE A 66 -10.45 7.36 11.35
CA PHE A 66 -10.23 7.83 9.96
C PHE A 66 -10.07 9.34 9.82
N GLU A 67 -10.68 10.13 10.71
CA GLU A 67 -10.55 11.59 10.72
C GLU A 67 -9.15 12.00 11.15
N THR A 68 -8.66 11.46 12.27
CA THR A 68 -7.29 11.66 12.74
C THR A 68 -6.26 11.19 11.71
N ALA A 69 -6.52 10.08 11.02
CA ALA A 69 -5.65 9.60 9.95
C ALA A 69 -5.49 10.60 8.80
N ARG A 70 -6.59 11.25 8.37
CA ARG A 70 -6.55 12.30 7.34
C ARG A 70 -5.77 13.52 7.81
N ASN A 71 -5.92 13.92 9.07
CA ASN A 71 -5.13 15.01 9.65
C ASN A 71 -3.63 14.72 9.64
N TYR A 72 -3.21 13.45 9.70
CA TYR A 72 -1.81 13.07 9.54
C TYR A 72 -1.35 13.04 8.09
N ASN A 73 -2.21 12.60 7.16
CA ASN A 73 -1.95 12.63 5.72
C ASN A 73 -3.26 12.45 4.93
N ASP A 74 -3.60 13.40 4.07
CA ASP A 74 -4.87 13.41 3.32
C ASP A 74 -5.02 12.22 2.36
N ASP A 75 -3.91 11.73 1.78
CA ASP A 75 -3.91 10.60 0.83
C ASP A 75 -3.92 9.23 1.53
N SER A 76 -3.76 9.20 2.86
CA SER A 76 -3.51 7.97 3.62
C SER A 76 -4.58 6.90 3.44
N LEU A 77 -5.86 7.29 3.36
CA LEU A 77 -6.96 6.35 3.20
C LEU A 77 -6.92 5.63 1.86
N LEU A 78 -6.62 6.36 0.78
CA LEU A 78 -6.52 5.80 -0.56
C LEU A 78 -5.32 4.86 -0.66
N ILE A 79 -4.18 5.27 -0.12
CA ILE A 79 -2.96 4.46 -0.14
C ILE A 79 -3.12 3.23 0.76
N PHE A 80 -3.76 3.35 1.93
CA PHE A 80 -4.08 2.20 2.77
C PHE A 80 -5.02 1.22 2.05
N ALA A 81 -6.04 1.74 1.37
CA ALA A 81 -6.93 0.93 0.54
C ALA A 81 -6.18 0.18 -0.57
N PHE A 82 -5.16 0.79 -1.18
CA PHE A 82 -4.28 0.07 -2.13
C PHE A 82 -3.63 -1.15 -1.48
N PHE A 83 -3.04 -1.01 -0.29
CA PHE A 83 -2.43 -2.15 0.39
C PHE A 83 -3.44 -3.25 0.70
N LEU A 84 -4.66 -2.90 1.14
CA LEU A 84 -5.72 -3.88 1.35
C LEU A 84 -6.15 -4.57 0.06
N ILE A 85 -6.39 -3.81 -1.01
CA ILE A 85 -6.76 -4.33 -2.33
C ILE A 85 -5.68 -5.28 -2.84
N GLN A 86 -4.41 -4.86 -2.76
CA GLN A 86 -3.27 -5.68 -3.17
C GLN A 86 -3.16 -6.97 -2.34
N GLY A 87 -3.32 -6.89 -1.01
CA GLY A 87 -3.30 -8.07 -0.15
C GLY A 87 -4.38 -9.08 -0.53
N MET A 88 -5.62 -8.61 -0.68
CA MET A 88 -6.75 -9.43 -1.12
C MET A 88 -6.51 -10.03 -2.52
N GLN A 89 -6.01 -9.22 -3.45
CA GLN A 89 -5.72 -9.63 -4.82
C GLN A 89 -4.68 -10.76 -4.88
N ARG A 90 -3.59 -10.68 -4.09
CA ARG A 90 -2.59 -11.76 -4.03
C ARG A 90 -3.19 -13.07 -3.49
N ILE A 91 -4.06 -13.00 -2.50
CA ILE A 91 -4.78 -14.16 -1.96
C ILE A 91 -5.73 -14.74 -3.02
N SER A 92 -6.58 -13.91 -3.62
CA SER A 92 -7.55 -14.33 -4.64
C SER A 92 -6.88 -14.96 -5.86
N VAL A 93 -5.84 -14.34 -6.40
CA VAL A 93 -5.11 -14.89 -7.57
C VAL A 93 -4.39 -16.19 -7.23
N SER A 94 -3.85 -16.32 -6.01
CA SER A 94 -3.24 -17.56 -5.54
C SER A 94 -4.27 -18.70 -5.45
N ILE A 95 -5.45 -18.42 -4.90
CA ILE A 95 -6.56 -19.39 -4.84
C ILE A 95 -7.01 -19.78 -6.25
N LEU A 96 -7.22 -18.81 -7.15
CA LEU A 96 -7.65 -19.06 -8.52
C LEU A 96 -6.60 -19.84 -9.33
N LEU A 97 -5.31 -19.60 -9.13
CA LEU A 97 -4.24 -20.34 -9.79
C LEU A 97 -4.23 -21.82 -9.41
N VAL A 98 -4.59 -22.14 -8.16
CA VAL A 98 -4.64 -23.51 -7.64
C VAL A 98 -5.95 -24.19 -7.98
N LYS A 99 -7.08 -23.53 -7.74
CA LYS A 99 -8.43 -24.14 -7.77
C LYS A 99 -9.17 -24.00 -9.10
N SER A 100 -8.80 -23.07 -9.97
CA SER A 100 -9.55 -22.80 -11.21
C SER A 100 -8.87 -23.36 -12.47
N GLY A 101 -9.69 -23.68 -13.48
CA GLY A 101 -9.26 -23.97 -14.85
C GLY A 101 -9.04 -22.71 -15.71
N ILE A 102 -9.05 -21.51 -15.12
CA ILE A 102 -8.92 -20.25 -15.85
C ILE A 102 -7.60 -20.22 -16.62
N LYS A 103 -7.66 -19.77 -17.88
CA LYS A 103 -6.47 -19.57 -18.71
C LYS A 103 -5.53 -18.58 -18.02
N LYS A 104 -4.34 -19.06 -17.64
CA LYS A 104 -3.32 -18.27 -16.91
C LYS A 104 -3.08 -16.88 -17.50
N LYS A 105 -3.02 -16.76 -18.83
CA LYS A 105 -2.80 -15.47 -19.51
C LYS A 105 -3.84 -14.41 -19.13
N HIS A 106 -5.11 -14.79 -19.02
CA HIS A 106 -6.19 -13.86 -18.67
C HIS A 106 -6.10 -13.47 -17.19
N LEU A 107 -5.81 -14.44 -16.33
CA LEU A 107 -5.63 -14.20 -14.89
C LEU A 107 -4.45 -13.26 -14.62
N LEU A 108 -3.32 -13.47 -15.30
CA LEU A 108 -2.13 -12.61 -15.19
C LEU A 108 -2.39 -11.21 -15.74
N PHE A 109 -3.06 -11.12 -16.89
CA PHE A 109 -3.41 -9.82 -17.47
C PHE A 109 -4.33 -9.02 -16.55
N ALA A 110 -5.38 -9.65 -16.01
CA ALA A 110 -6.27 -9.03 -15.05
C ALA A 110 -5.54 -8.61 -13.76
N ASP A 111 -4.64 -9.45 -13.26
CA ASP A 111 -3.84 -9.16 -12.06
C ASP A 111 -2.93 -7.93 -12.25
N VAL A 112 -2.20 -7.88 -13.36
CA VAL A 112 -1.36 -6.71 -13.68
C VAL A 112 -2.23 -5.47 -13.89
N PHE A 113 -3.31 -5.59 -14.65
CA PHE A 113 -4.20 -4.47 -14.95
C PHE A 113 -4.80 -3.87 -13.66
N LEU A 114 -5.36 -4.71 -12.77
CA LEU A 114 -5.91 -4.26 -11.50
C LEU A 114 -4.84 -3.65 -10.59
N THR A 115 -3.61 -4.18 -10.62
CA THR A 115 -2.49 -3.61 -9.86
C THR A 115 -2.12 -2.22 -10.36
N VAL A 116 -1.98 -2.03 -11.67
CA VAL A 116 -1.62 -0.73 -12.26
C VAL A 116 -2.73 0.30 -12.04
N VAL A 117 -3.98 -0.07 -12.29
CA VAL A 117 -5.13 0.83 -12.12
C VAL A 117 -5.26 1.25 -10.65
N SER A 118 -5.22 0.30 -9.71
CA SER A 118 -5.31 0.64 -8.28
C SER A 118 -4.12 1.50 -7.83
N PHE A 119 -2.90 1.23 -8.31
CA PHE A 119 -1.74 2.05 -8.00
C PHE A 119 -1.94 3.51 -8.46
N ILE A 120 -2.32 3.73 -9.72
CA ILE A 120 -2.52 5.08 -10.26
C ILE A 120 -3.62 5.82 -9.48
N LEU A 121 -4.74 5.17 -9.19
CA LEU A 121 -5.86 5.79 -8.48
C LEU A 121 -5.50 6.14 -7.03
N CYS A 122 -4.86 5.22 -6.32
CA CYS A 122 -4.58 5.40 -4.90
C CYS A 122 -3.37 6.29 -4.62
N PHE A 123 -2.41 6.37 -5.54
CA PHE A 123 -1.21 7.21 -5.40
C PHE A 123 -1.28 8.51 -6.19
N LEU A 124 -2.45 8.87 -6.73
CA LEU A 124 -2.59 10.07 -7.58
C LEU A 124 -2.13 11.36 -6.88
N GLY A 125 -2.44 11.53 -5.60
CA GLY A 125 -2.00 12.70 -4.81
C GLY A 125 -0.48 12.79 -4.71
N GLN A 126 0.17 11.68 -4.36
CA GLN A 126 1.64 11.58 -4.30
C GLN A 126 2.31 11.80 -5.67
N ILE A 127 1.74 11.25 -6.75
CA ILE A 127 2.23 11.45 -8.11
C ILE A 127 2.14 12.92 -8.50
N ARG A 128 1.00 13.57 -8.24
CA ARG A 128 0.82 15.01 -8.52
C ARG A 128 1.84 15.86 -7.75
N ALA A 129 2.03 15.57 -6.47
CA ALA A 129 3.00 16.29 -5.64
C ALA A 129 4.44 16.13 -6.17
N MET A 130 4.81 14.92 -6.59
CA MET A 130 6.12 14.66 -7.19
C MET A 130 6.29 15.39 -8.53
N LEU A 131 5.26 15.43 -9.38
CA LEU A 131 5.31 16.16 -10.65
C LEU A 131 5.46 17.68 -10.44
N GLN A 132 4.77 18.23 -9.44
CA GLN A 132 4.91 19.65 -9.08
C GLN A 132 6.35 19.99 -8.69
N LEU A 133 6.98 19.16 -7.84
CA LEU A 133 8.37 19.32 -7.43
C LEU A 133 9.38 19.24 -8.59
N LEU A 134 9.08 18.47 -9.64
CA LEU A 134 9.94 18.36 -10.83
C LEU A 134 9.72 19.48 -11.85
N SER A 135 8.56 20.15 -11.79
CA SER A 135 8.19 21.23 -12.71
C SER A 135 8.55 22.63 -12.23
N GLY A 136 8.95 22.78 -10.96
CA GLY A 136 9.43 24.03 -10.36
C GLY A 136 10.95 24.05 -10.24
#